data_AF-A0A381XW75-F1
#
_entry.id   AF-A0A381XW75-F1
#
_cell.length_a   1.000
_cell.length_b   1.000
_cell.length_c   1.000
_cell.angle_alpha   90.00
_cell.angle_beta   90.00
_cell.angle_gamma   90.00
#
_symmetry.space_group_name_H-M   'P 1'
#
loop_
_entity.id
_entity.type
_entity.pdbx_description
1 polymer ?
#
loop_
_entity_poly.entity_id
_entity_poly.type
_entity_poly.pdbx_seq_one_letter_code
_entity_poly.pdbx_strand_id
1 'polypeptide(L)'
;MNAIKTMFLMMFMGILLLTVGALVGGIDGLIVALIFAIGFNFFSFWFSDRLALAMTKAREITPDEQPALHAIVDEQVAMVGMAKPRV
;
A
#
# COMPACT_ATOMS: atom_id res chain seq x y z
N MET A 1 -23.72 -1.18 -6.54
CA MET A 1 -23.81 -0.05 -7.49
C MET A 1 -22.65 0.94 -7.37
N ASN A 2 -21.43 0.49 -7.00
CA ASN A 2 -20.25 1.37 -6.91
C ASN A 2 -19.18 1.06 -7.97
N ALA A 3 -19.20 -0.15 -8.55
CA ALA A 3 -18.24 -0.57 -9.57
C ALA A 3 -18.25 0.33 -10.81
N ILE A 4 -19.43 0.75 -11.28
CA ILE A 4 -19.54 1.68 -12.42
C ILE A 4 -18.93 3.05 -12.09
N LYS A 5 -19.19 3.57 -10.88
CA LYS A 5 -18.62 4.85 -10.42
C LYS A 5 -17.10 4.76 -10.26
N THR A 6 -16.60 3.67 -9.69
CA THR A 6 -15.16 3.40 -9.57
C THR A 6 -14.50 3.27 -10.94
N MET A 7 -15.12 2.53 -11.85
CA MET A 7 -14.62 2.35 -13.23
C MET A 7 -14.56 3.70 -13.96
N PHE A 8 -15.61 4.50 -13.85
CA PHE A 8 -15.65 5.84 -14.44
C PHE A 8 -14.58 6.76 -13.84
N LEU A 9 -14.45 6.80 -12.51
CA LEU A 9 -13.42 7.60 -11.84
C LEU A 9 -12.01 7.15 -12.26
N MET A 10 -11.74 5.85 -12.32
CA MET A 10 -10.43 5.33 -12.73
C MET A 10 -10.14 5.65 -14.19
N MET A 11 -11.12 5.50 -15.09
CA MET A 11 -10.97 5.85 -16.50
C MET A 11 -10.73 7.35 -16.68
N PHE A 12 -11.52 8.20 -16.00
CA PHE A 12 -11.35 9.65 -16.02
C PHE A 12 -10.00 10.07 -15.47
N MET A 13 -9.58 9.51 -14.32
CA MET A 13 -8.26 9.77 -13.72
C MET A 13 -7.15 9.36 -14.69
N GLY A 14 -7.25 8.20 -15.33
CA GLY A 14 -6.28 7.74 -16.33
C GLY A 14 -6.16 8.70 -17.52
N ILE A 15 -7.30 9.13 -18.10
CA ILE A 15 -7.32 10.10 -19.20
C ILE A 15 -6.70 11.43 -18.75
N LEU A 16 -7.06 11.92 -17.57
CA LEU A 16 -6.53 13.16 -17.00
C LEU A 16 -5.01 13.10 -16.81
N LEU A 17 -4.48 11.99 -16.28
CA LEU A 17 -3.03 11.83 -16.13
C LEU A 17 -2.32 11.79 -17.49
N LEU A 18 -2.87 11.09 -18.48
CA LEU A 18 -2.27 11.01 -19.81
C LEU A 18 -2.27 12.36 -20.52
N THR A 19 -3.35 13.14 -20.42
CA THR A 19 -3.41 14.48 -21.04
C THR A 19 -2.47 15.46 -20.37
N VAL A 20 -2.41 15.49 -19.03
CA VAL A 20 -1.47 16.35 -18.29
C VAL A 20 -0.03 15.93 -18.57
N GLY A 21 0.29 14.63 -18.54
CA GLY A 21 1.64 14.13 -18.83
C GLY A 21 2.11 14.48 -20.24
N ALA A 22 1.23 14.35 -21.24
CA ALA A 22 1.53 14.73 -22.63
C ALA A 22 1.80 16.24 -22.78
N LEU A 23 1.04 17.09 -22.09
CA LEU A 23 1.19 18.54 -22.14
C LEU A 23 2.45 19.04 -21.41
N VAL A 24 2.84 18.39 -20.31
CA VAL A 24 3.92 18.87 -19.44
C VAL A 24 5.31 18.53 -19.97
N GLY A 25 5.50 17.39 -20.67
CA GLY A 25 6.87 16.94 -20.94
C GLY A 25 7.12 16.10 -22.20
N GLY A 26 6.11 15.81 -23.04
CA GLY A 26 6.33 15.03 -24.25
C GLY A 26 7.00 13.67 -23.99
N ILE A 27 7.94 13.27 -24.86
CA ILE A 27 8.65 11.97 -24.77
C ILE A 27 9.64 11.94 -23.59
N ASP A 28 10.38 13.04 -23.36
CA ASP A 28 11.37 13.09 -22.27
C ASP A 28 10.68 13.07 -20.90
N GLY A 29 9.54 13.75 -20.77
CA GLY A 29 8.68 13.68 -19.59
C GLY A 29 8.16 12.27 -19.32
N LEU A 30 7.88 11.48 -20.36
CA LEU A 30 7.47 10.09 -20.22
C LEU A 30 8.61 9.21 -19.68
N ILE A 31 9.85 9.43 -20.14
CA ILE A 31 11.03 8.70 -19.65
C ILE A 31 11.28 9.03 -18.18
N VAL A 32 11.24 10.31 -17.80
CA VAL A 32 11.41 10.74 -16.40
C VAL A 32 10.28 10.18 -15.52
N ALA A 33 9.03 10.24 -15.99
CA ALA A 33 7.89 9.66 -15.29
C ALA A 33 8.02 8.13 -15.12
N LEU A 34 8.57 7.42 -16.12
CA LEU A 34 8.82 5.99 -16.04
C LEU A 34 9.89 5.66 -14.98
N ILE A 35 10.99 6.40 -14.95
CA ILE A 35 12.03 6.24 -13.92
C ILE A 35 11.44 6.50 -12.54
N PHE A 36 10.66 7.57 -12.40
CA PHE A 36 10.00 7.90 -11.14
C PHE A 36 8.99 6.83 -10.73
N ALA A 37 8.21 6.29 -11.68
CA ALA A 37 7.25 5.22 -11.43
C ALA A 37 7.94 3.93 -10.97
N ILE A 38 9.07 3.55 -11.59
CA ILE A 38 9.86 2.39 -11.16
C ILE A 38 10.42 2.62 -9.76
N GLY A 39 11.03 3.78 -9.51
CA GLY A 39 11.59 4.12 -8.20
C GLY A 39 10.50 4.14 -7.12
N PHE A 40 9.36 4.75 -7.41
CA PHE A 40 8.22 4.80 -6.51
C PHE A 40 7.62 3.43 -6.26
N ASN A 41 7.55 2.56 -7.27
CA ASN A 41 7.05 1.20 -7.12
C ASN A 41 7.99 0.35 -6.26
N PHE A 42 9.30 0.44 -6.48
CA PHE A 42 10.31 -0.22 -5.64
C PHE A 42 10.24 0.26 -4.20
N PHE A 43 10.16 1.58 -3.98
CA PHE A 43 10.01 2.15 -2.65
C PHE A 43 8.71 1.69 -1.99
N SER A 44 7.61 1.72 -2.73
CA SER A 44 6.30 1.30 -2.24
C SER A 44 6.24 -0.19 -1.92
N PHE A 45 7.00 -1.03 -2.63
CA PHE A 45 7.08 -2.46 -2.35
C PHE A 45 7.88 -2.74 -1.07
N TRP A 46 9.04 -2.09 -0.90
CA TRP A 46 9.91 -2.34 0.26
C TRP A 46 9.43 -1.67 1.55
N PHE A 47 8.78 -0.52 1.45
CA PHE A 47 8.26 0.25 2.59
C PHE A 47 6.74 0.11 2.74
N SER A 48 6.12 -0.83 2.02
CA SER A 48 4.66 -1.02 2.01
C SER A 48 4.11 -1.27 3.42
N ASP A 49 4.81 -2.10 4.17
CA ASP A 49 4.49 -2.47 5.56
C ASP A 49 4.44 -1.24 6.47
N ARG A 50 5.50 -0.43 6.44
CA ARG A 50 5.61 0.77 7.28
C ARG A 50 4.64 1.85 6.84
N LEU A 51 4.44 2.01 5.53
CA LEU A 51 3.50 3.00 5.00
C LEU A 51 2.06 2.63 5.36
N ALA A 52 1.69 1.35 5.25
CA ALA A 52 0.37 0.87 5.66
C ALA A 52 0.14 1.09 7.16
N LEU A 53 1.09 0.71 8.01
CA LEU A 53 1.01 0.93 9.46
C LEU A 53 0.94 2.42 9.82
N ALA A 54 1.71 3.27 9.14
CA ALA A 54 1.70 4.72 9.37
C ALA A 54 0.37 5.37 8.93
N MET A 55 -0.21 4.94 7.80
CA MET A 55 -1.49 5.44 7.31
C MET A 55 -2.65 5.09 8.25
N THR A 56 -2.63 3.89 8.84
CA THR A 56 -3.63 3.45 9.82
C THR A 56 -3.35 3.95 11.23
N LYS A 57 -2.19 4.58 11.46
CA LYS A 57 -1.68 4.95 12.80
C LYS A 57 -1.68 3.77 13.77
N ALA A 58 -1.30 2.59 13.26
CA ALA A 58 -1.21 1.39 14.06
C ALA A 58 -0.19 1.60 15.20
N ARG A 59 -0.57 1.16 16.41
CA ARG A 59 0.29 1.10 17.59
C ARG A 59 0.49 -0.34 17.97
N GLU A 60 1.72 -0.69 18.36
CA GLU A 60 2.01 -2.01 18.93
C GLU A 60 1.29 -2.12 20.27
N ILE A 61 0.63 -3.25 20.48
CA ILE A 61 -0.19 -3.56 21.64
C ILE A 61 0.57 -4.58 22.50
N THR A 62 0.56 -4.36 23.80
CA THR A 62 1.22 -5.29 24.75
C THR A 62 0.29 -6.44 25.15
N PRO A 63 0.83 -7.60 25.57
CA PRO A 63 0.04 -8.74 26.04
C PRO A 63 -0.92 -8.39 27.18
N ASP A 64 -0.58 -7.40 28.00
CA ASP A 64 -1.39 -6.93 29.12
C ASP A 64 -2.59 -6.09 28.66
N GLU A 65 -2.46 -5.35 27.55
CA GLU A 65 -3.54 -4.53 27.00
C GLU A 65 -4.63 -5.38 26.34
N GLN A 66 -4.24 -6.45 25.62
CA GLN A 66 -5.20 -7.25 24.85
C GLN A 66 -4.83 -8.76 24.77
N PRO A 67 -4.94 -9.50 25.90
CA PRO A 67 -4.44 -10.87 26.00
C PRO A 67 -5.15 -11.85 25.05
N ALA A 68 -6.44 -11.64 24.76
CA ALA A 68 -7.19 -12.48 23.83
C ALA A 68 -6.67 -12.39 22.38
N LEU A 69 -6.24 -11.20 21.95
CA LEU A 69 -5.68 -11.02 20.60
C LEU A 69 -4.34 -11.73 20.46
N HIS A 70 -3.48 -11.60 21.47
CA HIS A 70 -2.21 -12.31 21.52
C HIS A 70 -2.39 -13.83 21.55
N ALA A 71 -3.39 -14.35 22.28
CA ALA A 71 -3.68 -15.79 22.33
C ALA A 71 -4.08 -16.36 20.96
N ILE A 72 -4.89 -15.62 20.18
CA ILE A 72 -5.27 -16.01 18.81
C ILE A 72 -4.02 -16.08 17.92
N VAL A 73 -3.15 -15.05 17.99
CA VAL A 73 -1.90 -15.03 17.20
C VAL A 73 -0.97 -16.17 17.63
N ASP A 74 -0.87 -16.46 18.92
CA ASP A 74 -0.04 -17.54 19.45
C ASP A 74 -0.49 -18.93 18.97
N GLU A 75 -1.81 -19.17 18.87
CA GLU A 75 -2.35 -20.40 18.31
C GLU A 75 -1.97 -20.56 16.83
N GLN A 76 -2.10 -19.49 16.03
CA GLN A 76 -1.71 -19.51 14.61
C GLN A 76 -0.21 -19.76 14.43
N VAL A 77 0.61 -19.09 15.25
CA VAL A 77 2.06 -19.23 15.25
C VAL A 77 2.47 -20.67 15.62
N ALA A 78 1.83 -21.28 16.62
CA ALA A 78 2.07 -22.66 17.01
C ALA A 78 1.74 -23.67 15.91
N MET A 79 0.69 -23.42 15.12
CA MET A 79 0.32 -24.29 13.99
C MET A 79 1.30 -24.20 12.82
N VAL A 80 1.82 -23.01 12.52
CA VAL A 80 2.67 -22.75 11.34
C VAL A 80 4.17 -22.87 11.67
N GLY A 81 4.55 -22.82 12.95
CA GLY A 81 5.94 -22.95 13.39
C GLY A 81 6.81 -21.73 13.06
N MET A 82 6.22 -20.54 12.96
CA MET A 82 6.95 -19.30 12.68
C MET A 82 7.27 -18.50 13.95
N ALA A 83 8.08 -17.44 13.87
CA ALA A 83 8.26 -16.53 15.00
C ALA A 83 7.03 -15.62 15.16
N LYS A 84 6.65 -15.30 16.41
CA LYS A 84 5.50 -14.43 16.69
C LYS A 84 5.71 -13.03 16.07
N PRO A 85 4.82 -12.56 15.19
CA PRO A 85 4.89 -11.20 14.67
C PRO A 85 4.49 -10.19 15.74
N ARG A 86 4.88 -8.92 15.54
CA ARG A 86 4.44 -7.81 16.39
C ARG A 86 2.94 -7.59 16.20
N VAL A 87 2.23 -7.32 17.29
CA VAL A 87 0.77 -7.15 17.35
C VAL A 87 0.46 -5.75 17.85
#